data_AF-A0A925V3S6-F1
#
_entry.id   AF-A0A925V3S6-F1
#
_cell.length_a   1.000
_cell.length_b   1.000
_cell.length_c   1.000
_cell.angle_alpha   90.00
_cell.angle_beta   90.00
_cell.angle_gamma   90.00
#
_symmetry.space_group_name_H-M   'P 1'
#
loop_
_entity.id
_entity.type
_entity.pdbx_description
1 polymer ?
#
loop_
_entity_poly.entity_id
_entity_poly.type
_entity_poly.pdbx_seq_one_letter_code
_entity_poly.pdbx_strand_id
1 'polypeptide(L)'
;MQRNHIRSLCILGVLAFACSDDASNDDASNDESSSSESTGDTQATTQGTTLSTSASTDDSSSSSGSSGTPDDSSSSGNVDDSSSSSTDPDGSSSESSSEAGSSDSSSSSGTPGEESSSSTDPSASESSSSGGDEGDTIYEIQDGTFVVGDEVNVDGVIVTALRSNAIFVQEPGGGEYSGVHVFLAGPPEVAVGDEVDINGNVAEFGELTEINAADGSVTATGVTGLDLAATVLEPGELGEPWEAVLVRIEGAPLPVVELPQGDEFVVDAGGTDVRIDDFISSVYDAPATFPDFGIDATFTAVQGPVNDNGGLYKIAPRDADDLEGYVAPEPTEFEVDALLPGDLVITEVMANPTCANDDCEWFEVYNATDAAVDLQGLIIWDDASNEGVVATSLVIGAGEYAVIAATDVTTWPYAFAAGAYFGGDPALGNGGDLVAILNATDILDDIAPWVDAEAGRTWRLDPLTLDADANDNVANWCFSDTPLVDANVIGEYGTPLAANQAACFVEP
;
A
#
# COMPACT_ATOMS: atom_id res chain seq x y z
N MET A 1 35.49 25.75 1.37
CA MET A 1 35.26 27.06 0.70
C MET A 1 33.89 26.93 0.06
N GLN A 2 32.84 27.58 0.58
CA GLN A 2 31.46 27.27 0.17
C GLN A 2 31.25 27.50 -1.33
N ARG A 3 30.77 26.49 -2.04
CA ARG A 3 30.17 26.62 -3.38
C ARG A 3 28.76 26.08 -3.30
N ASN A 4 27.78 26.94 -3.51
CA ASN A 4 26.42 26.51 -3.81
C ASN A 4 26.42 25.81 -5.16
N HIS A 5 25.84 24.62 -5.24
CA HIS A 5 25.31 24.08 -6.49
C HIS A 5 23.84 23.74 -6.31
N ILE A 6 22.98 24.74 -6.55
CA ILE A 6 21.62 24.51 -6.99
C ILE A 6 21.65 24.65 -8.51
N ARG A 7 21.42 23.56 -9.24
CA ARG A 7 21.16 23.60 -10.68
C ARG A 7 19.98 22.71 -11.03
N SER A 8 18.80 23.32 -10.93
CA SER A 8 17.57 22.80 -11.51
C SER A 8 17.75 22.51 -13.01
N LEU A 9 17.47 21.27 -13.41
CA LEU A 9 17.62 20.77 -14.77
C LEU A 9 16.37 21.15 -15.59
N CYS A 10 16.46 22.20 -16.42
CA CYS A 10 15.42 22.51 -17.40
C CYS A 10 15.63 21.72 -18.69
N ILE A 11 14.98 20.57 -18.81
CA ILE A 11 14.84 19.85 -20.09
C ILE A 11 13.94 20.66 -21.03
N LEU A 12 14.55 21.39 -21.97
CA LEU A 12 13.82 22.17 -22.97
C LEU A 12 13.73 21.39 -24.28
N GLY A 13 12.54 20.86 -24.59
CA GLY A 13 12.30 20.04 -25.78
C GLY A 13 12.64 20.75 -27.10
N VAL A 14 13.37 20.05 -27.97
CA VAL A 14 13.81 20.56 -29.27
C VAL A 14 12.66 20.57 -30.27
N LEU A 15 12.26 21.77 -30.72
CA LEU A 15 11.37 21.97 -31.85
C LEU A 15 12.06 22.90 -32.88
N ALA A 16 12.82 22.29 -33.78
CA ALA A 16 13.66 23.00 -34.74
C ALA A 16 12.83 23.68 -35.84
N PHE A 17 12.76 25.01 -35.82
CA PHE A 17 12.28 25.82 -36.94
C PHE A 17 13.48 26.27 -37.78
N ALA A 18 13.67 25.70 -38.96
CA ALA A 18 14.77 26.08 -39.84
C ALA A 18 14.52 27.44 -40.50
N CYS A 19 15.43 28.39 -40.30
CA CYS A 19 15.55 29.54 -41.20
C CYS A 19 16.26 29.11 -42.49
N SER A 20 15.64 29.42 -43.63
CA SER A 20 16.25 29.28 -44.95
C SER A 20 17.03 30.56 -45.27
N ASP A 21 18.25 30.42 -45.77
CA ASP A 21 18.98 31.49 -46.46
C ASP A 21 19.56 30.96 -47.79
N ASP A 22 19.70 31.86 -48.76
CA ASP A 22 19.68 31.59 -50.19
C ASP A 22 21.07 31.71 -50.85
N ALA A 23 21.48 30.74 -51.68
CA ALA A 23 22.74 30.76 -52.45
C ALA A 23 22.75 29.86 -53.71
N SER A 24 22.04 30.29 -54.75
CA SER A 24 22.31 30.15 -56.20
C SER A 24 23.43 29.22 -56.75
N ASN A 25 23.08 28.41 -57.77
CA ASN A 25 23.83 28.03 -59.01
C ASN A 25 25.25 27.38 -58.91
N ASP A 26 25.70 26.46 -59.78
CA ASP A 26 25.34 26.12 -61.18
C ASP A 26 25.77 24.68 -61.60
N ASP A 27 25.22 24.22 -62.73
CA ASP A 27 25.73 23.22 -63.72
C ASP A 27 25.78 21.67 -63.51
N ALA A 28 25.07 20.96 -64.41
CA ALA A 28 25.41 19.75 -65.21
C ALA A 28 25.88 18.40 -64.55
N SER A 29 25.52 17.19 -65.03
CA SER A 29 24.67 16.72 -66.16
C SER A 29 24.51 15.18 -66.17
N ASN A 30 23.37 14.66 -66.71
CA ASN A 30 23.14 13.30 -67.28
C ASN A 30 23.28 12.05 -66.35
N ASP A 31 22.62 10.90 -66.57
CA ASP A 31 21.87 10.35 -67.72
C ASP A 31 20.71 9.40 -67.27
N GLU A 32 19.66 9.28 -68.10
CA GLU A 32 18.86 8.06 -68.48
C GLU A 32 18.58 6.91 -67.45
N SER A 33 17.40 6.24 -67.39
CA SER A 33 16.13 6.31 -68.15
C SER A 33 15.06 5.32 -67.60
N SER A 34 13.76 5.55 -67.91
CA SER A 34 12.61 4.60 -67.86
C SER A 34 12.20 4.00 -66.49
N SER A 35 10.94 3.65 -66.16
CA SER A 35 9.57 3.73 -66.74
C SER A 35 8.57 3.26 -65.65
N SER A 36 7.25 3.55 -65.62
CA SER A 36 6.31 4.30 -66.48
C SER A 36 4.97 4.56 -65.75
N GLU A 37 4.23 5.59 -66.19
CA GLU A 37 2.75 5.76 -66.18
C GLU A 37 1.87 5.25 -65.00
N SER A 38 1.10 6.17 -64.36
CA SER A 38 -0.38 6.17 -64.41
C SER A 38 -1.05 7.36 -63.69
N THR A 39 -1.36 8.42 -64.45
CA THR A 39 -2.60 9.25 -64.45
C THR A 39 -3.30 9.82 -63.17
N GLY A 40 -3.60 11.14 -63.23
CA GLY A 40 -4.65 11.86 -62.45
C GLY A 40 -4.08 12.84 -61.41
N ASP A 41 -3.91 14.15 -61.63
CA ASP A 41 -4.87 15.18 -62.12
C ASP A 41 -6.12 15.23 -61.20
N THR A 42 -6.51 16.33 -60.53
CA THR A 42 -6.48 17.74 -60.97
C THR A 42 -6.48 18.77 -59.79
N GLN A 43 -6.08 20.00 -60.13
CA GLN A 43 -6.32 21.31 -59.49
C GLN A 43 -7.67 21.50 -58.75
N ALA A 44 -7.93 22.53 -57.90
CA ALA A 44 -7.13 23.47 -57.10
C ALA A 44 -8.10 24.47 -56.38
N THR A 45 -7.54 25.37 -55.55
CA THR A 45 -8.02 26.75 -55.25
C THR A 45 -9.10 27.00 -54.18
N THR A 46 -8.73 27.86 -53.20
CA THR A 46 -9.54 28.94 -52.55
C THR A 46 -10.82 28.63 -51.76
N GLN A 47 -11.20 29.36 -50.70
CA GLN A 47 -10.48 30.27 -49.77
C GLN A 47 -11.44 30.63 -48.61
N GLY A 48 -10.90 31.07 -47.46
CA GLY A 48 -11.65 31.83 -46.44
C GLY A 48 -12.52 30.97 -45.51
N THR A 49 -12.44 31.16 -44.19
CA THR A 49 -12.99 32.35 -43.54
C THR A 49 -12.22 32.69 -42.26
N THR A 50 -12.03 33.99 -42.04
CA THR A 50 -11.41 34.58 -40.84
C THR A 50 -12.42 34.75 -39.71
N LEU A 51 -12.01 34.55 -38.45
CA LEU A 51 -12.63 35.24 -37.30
C LEU A 51 -11.67 35.33 -36.11
N SER A 52 -11.31 36.56 -35.75
CA SER A 52 -10.71 36.95 -34.46
C SER A 52 -11.75 36.79 -33.33
N THR A 53 -11.46 36.68 -32.03
CA THR A 53 -10.76 37.55 -31.04
C THR A 53 -10.88 36.79 -29.69
N SER A 54 -10.22 37.06 -28.56
CA SER A 54 -9.44 38.19 -28.00
C SER A 54 -8.62 37.72 -26.77
N ALA A 55 -7.61 38.49 -26.34
CA ALA A 55 -6.80 38.21 -25.14
C ALA A 55 -7.03 39.24 -24.00
N SER A 56 -6.66 38.88 -22.77
CA SER A 56 -6.31 39.74 -21.61
C SER A 56 -5.66 38.80 -20.56
N THR A 57 -4.46 38.95 -19.97
CA THR A 57 -3.63 40.04 -19.39
C THR A 57 -3.93 40.40 -17.92
N ASP A 58 -3.00 39.96 -17.06
CA ASP A 58 -2.26 40.73 -16.04
C ASP A 58 -2.84 41.04 -14.61
N ASP A 59 -2.26 40.33 -13.63
CA ASP A 59 -1.28 40.85 -12.62
C ASP A 59 -1.70 41.38 -11.20
N SER A 60 -0.92 40.94 -10.20
CA SER A 60 -0.56 41.53 -8.88
C SER A 60 -1.59 41.81 -7.75
N SER A 61 -1.39 41.23 -6.54
CA SER A 61 -0.63 41.87 -5.42
C SER A 61 -0.83 41.32 -3.96
N SER A 62 0.30 41.09 -3.27
CA SER A 62 0.62 41.33 -1.82
C SER A 62 -0.18 40.78 -0.61
N SER A 63 0.54 40.10 0.33
CA SER A 63 0.72 40.46 1.78
C SER A 63 1.42 39.29 2.54
N SER A 64 2.67 39.41 2.99
CA SER A 64 3.16 39.90 4.31
C SER A 64 2.77 39.08 5.56
N GLY A 65 3.75 38.37 6.16
CA GLY A 65 3.68 37.76 7.49
C GLY A 65 5.10 37.53 8.06
N SER A 66 5.33 37.77 9.35
CA SER A 66 6.67 37.72 9.97
C SER A 66 6.61 37.35 11.46
N SER A 67 7.26 36.23 11.81
CA SER A 67 7.70 35.75 13.14
C SER A 67 8.10 34.28 12.96
N GLY A 68 9.09 33.67 13.61
CA GLY A 68 9.92 34.09 14.74
C GLY A 68 10.19 32.84 15.58
N THR A 69 11.45 32.51 15.86
CA THR A 69 11.83 31.34 16.69
C THR A 69 11.46 31.57 18.16
N PRO A 70 11.37 30.50 18.95
CA PRO A 70 12.54 30.18 19.79
C PRO A 70 12.87 28.69 19.92
N ASP A 71 14.06 28.44 20.47
CA ASP A 71 14.55 27.15 20.95
C ASP A 71 13.67 26.55 22.07
N ASP A 72 13.73 25.23 22.27
CA ASP A 72 14.16 24.72 23.59
C ASP A 72 14.80 23.31 23.49
N SER A 73 15.51 22.91 24.55
CA SER A 73 16.46 21.78 24.52
C SER A 73 16.50 20.94 25.81
N SER A 74 16.33 19.62 25.69
CA SER A 74 16.67 18.59 26.70
C SER A 74 16.53 17.19 26.07
N SER A 75 17.51 16.30 25.94
CA SER A 75 18.60 15.82 26.83
C SER A 75 18.20 14.67 27.77
N SER A 76 18.64 13.45 27.41
CA SER A 76 18.87 12.24 28.25
C SER A 76 17.71 11.60 29.03
N GLY A 77 17.62 10.26 29.18
CA GLY A 77 18.45 9.17 28.65
C GLY A 77 18.28 7.85 29.45
N ASN A 78 18.69 6.72 28.84
CA ASN A 78 18.83 5.34 29.37
C ASN A 78 17.54 4.64 29.84
N VAL A 79 17.17 3.43 29.38
CA VAL A 79 17.84 2.12 29.14
C VAL A 79 18.16 1.27 30.39
N ASP A 80 17.95 -0.04 30.21
CA ASP A 80 18.29 -1.23 31.01
C ASP A 80 17.43 -1.55 32.27
N ASP A 81 17.18 -2.81 32.63
CA ASP A 81 16.97 -4.07 31.88
C ASP A 81 16.31 -5.10 32.85
N SER A 82 15.67 -6.15 32.33
CA SER A 82 14.95 -7.16 33.11
C SER A 82 15.80 -8.40 33.42
N SER A 83 15.75 -8.95 34.65
CA SER A 83 16.07 -10.38 34.89
C SER A 83 15.69 -10.92 36.28
N SER A 84 14.77 -11.89 36.33
CA SER A 84 14.72 -13.02 37.30
C SER A 84 13.48 -13.90 36.98
N SER A 85 13.59 -15.03 36.30
CA SER A 85 14.04 -16.36 36.77
C SER A 85 13.05 -17.14 37.68
N SER A 86 12.20 -17.94 37.03
CA SER A 86 11.75 -19.32 37.39
C SER A 86 11.77 -19.82 38.85
N THR A 87 10.61 -20.33 39.32
CA THR A 87 10.53 -21.66 39.99
C THR A 87 9.09 -22.22 40.01
N ASP A 88 8.93 -23.41 39.43
CA ASP A 88 7.91 -24.44 39.74
C ASP A 88 8.47 -25.41 40.81
N PRO A 89 7.71 -26.26 41.57
CA PRO A 89 7.01 -27.42 40.95
C PRO A 89 5.82 -28.11 41.71
N ASP A 90 5.35 -29.20 41.06
CA ASP A 90 4.73 -30.45 41.59
C ASP A 90 3.21 -30.58 41.79
N GLY A 91 2.61 -31.63 41.17
CA GLY A 91 1.21 -32.04 41.36
C GLY A 91 0.69 -33.18 40.45
N SER A 92 1.28 -34.38 40.50
CA SER A 92 1.06 -35.50 39.56
C SER A 92 -0.27 -36.30 39.68
N SER A 93 -0.50 -37.16 38.67
CA SER A 93 -1.42 -38.32 38.53
C SER A 93 -2.89 -38.09 38.13
N SER A 94 -3.60 -38.88 37.29
CA SER A 94 -3.35 -39.89 36.22
C SER A 94 -4.31 -41.09 36.33
N GLU A 95 -4.92 -41.51 35.21
CA GLU A 95 -5.61 -42.81 34.98
C GLU A 95 -6.98 -43.04 35.69
N SER A 96 -7.96 -43.83 35.21
CA SER A 96 -8.29 -44.36 33.87
C SER A 96 -9.70 -45.00 33.86
N SER A 97 -10.28 -45.19 32.66
CA SER A 97 -11.14 -46.34 32.24
C SER A 97 -12.46 -46.72 32.99
N SER A 98 -13.59 -46.40 32.35
CA SER A 98 -14.59 -47.33 31.73
C SER A 98 -15.47 -48.33 32.53
N GLU A 99 -16.70 -48.50 31.99
CA GLU A 99 -17.59 -49.70 31.96
C GLU A 99 -18.70 -49.90 33.02
N ALA A 100 -19.95 -49.70 32.53
CA ALA A 100 -21.13 -50.58 32.60
C ALA A 100 -21.70 -51.15 33.92
N GLY A 101 -23.02 -50.95 34.11
CA GLY A 101 -23.84 -51.68 35.09
C GLY A 101 -25.35 -51.49 34.86
N SER A 102 -26.02 -52.50 34.32
CA SER A 102 -27.45 -52.48 33.93
C SER A 102 -28.43 -52.89 35.06
N SER A 103 -29.73 -52.92 34.73
CA SER A 103 -30.87 -53.55 35.44
C SER A 103 -31.65 -52.64 36.42
N ASP A 104 -32.98 -52.70 36.56
CA ASP A 104 -34.03 -53.30 35.70
C ASP A 104 -35.43 -52.84 36.18
N SER A 105 -36.45 -52.85 35.30
CA SER A 105 -37.89 -53.04 35.63
C SER A 105 -38.62 -51.99 36.53
N SER A 106 -39.95 -51.74 36.43
CA SER A 106 -40.97 -52.15 35.46
C SER A 106 -42.31 -51.36 35.59
N SER A 107 -42.94 -51.10 34.44
CA SER A 107 -44.40 -51.22 34.13
C SER A 107 -45.52 -50.50 34.94
N SER A 108 -46.29 -49.63 34.25
CA SER A 108 -47.77 -49.70 34.07
C SER A 108 -48.25 -48.48 33.26
N SER A 109 -48.62 -48.56 31.97
CA SER A 109 -49.83 -49.15 31.35
C SER A 109 -51.14 -48.33 31.54
N GLY A 110 -51.80 -47.96 30.41
CA GLY A 110 -53.16 -47.39 30.43
C GLY A 110 -53.56 -46.41 29.31
N THR A 111 -53.75 -46.87 28.07
CA THR A 111 -54.63 -46.21 27.06
C THR A 111 -55.87 -47.10 26.85
N PRO A 112 -57.08 -46.55 26.62
CA PRO A 112 -57.59 -46.55 25.23
C PRO A 112 -58.60 -45.41 24.90
N GLY A 113 -58.84 -45.17 23.60
CA GLY A 113 -60.06 -44.49 23.13
C GLY A 113 -59.91 -43.65 21.86
N GLU A 114 -60.08 -44.27 20.69
CA GLU A 114 -60.36 -43.56 19.43
C GLU A 114 -61.88 -43.33 19.29
N GLU A 115 -62.31 -42.21 18.69
CA GLU A 115 -63.45 -42.15 17.75
C GLU A 115 -63.43 -40.87 16.90
N SER A 116 -63.33 -41.07 15.58
CA SER A 116 -63.86 -40.31 14.42
C SER A 116 -64.26 -38.81 14.50
N SER A 117 -63.46 -37.98 13.81
CA SER A 117 -63.82 -36.93 12.83
C SER A 117 -65.10 -36.05 12.96
N SER A 118 -64.91 -34.72 12.92
CA SER A 118 -65.42 -33.85 11.82
C SER A 118 -65.01 -32.37 12.00
N SER A 119 -64.97 -31.65 10.88
CA SER A 119 -64.54 -30.25 10.75
C SER A 119 -65.51 -29.21 11.34
N THR A 120 -64.99 -28.19 12.03
CA THR A 120 -65.48 -26.80 11.86
C THR A 120 -64.42 -25.77 12.26
N ASP A 121 -64.01 -24.93 11.31
CA ASP A 121 -63.41 -23.60 11.53
C ASP A 121 -64.56 -22.64 11.92
N PRO A 122 -64.38 -21.79 12.95
CA PRO A 122 -64.14 -20.39 12.62
C PRO A 122 -63.11 -19.70 13.51
N SER A 123 -62.11 -19.11 12.85
CA SER A 123 -61.52 -17.80 13.13
C SER A 123 -62.12 -16.99 14.28
N ALA A 124 -61.30 -16.75 15.30
CA ALA A 124 -61.31 -15.53 16.10
C ALA A 124 -59.87 -15.26 16.55
N SER A 125 -59.28 -14.19 16.05
CA SER A 125 -57.96 -13.70 16.46
C SER A 125 -58.06 -13.07 17.84
N GLU A 126 -57.65 -13.80 18.88
CA GLU A 126 -57.32 -13.22 20.18
C GLU A 126 -55.98 -12.49 20.05
N SER A 127 -56.02 -11.31 19.42
CA SER A 127 -54.91 -10.35 19.47
C SER A 127 -54.70 -9.96 20.93
N SER A 128 -53.62 -10.45 21.53
CA SER A 128 -53.22 -10.10 22.89
C SER A 128 -52.59 -8.71 22.93
N SER A 129 -53.41 -7.69 22.65
CA SER A 129 -53.06 -6.29 22.92
C SER A 129 -52.85 -6.13 24.43
N SER A 130 -51.58 -6.18 24.83
CA SER A 130 -51.13 -6.30 26.22
C SER A 130 -50.30 -5.08 26.67
N GLY A 131 -50.81 -3.88 26.39
CA GLY A 131 -50.69 -2.74 27.31
C GLY A 131 -49.45 -1.85 27.24
N GLY A 132 -49.52 -0.84 26.37
CA GLY A 132 -49.48 0.56 26.81
C GLY A 132 -48.27 1.42 26.41
N ASP A 133 -48.48 2.30 25.42
CA ASP A 133 -47.79 3.58 25.18
C ASP A 133 -46.24 3.63 25.12
N GLU A 134 -45.56 2.49 25.12
CA GLU A 134 -44.14 2.34 24.74
C GLU A 134 -44.10 1.43 23.50
N GLY A 135 -43.31 1.81 22.48
CA GLY A 135 -43.15 1.05 21.23
C GLY A 135 -42.34 -0.22 21.42
N ASP A 136 -42.36 -1.10 20.42
CA ASP A 136 -41.62 -2.37 20.45
C ASP A 136 -40.10 -2.08 20.40
N THR A 137 -39.29 -2.82 21.15
CA THR A 137 -37.83 -2.60 21.21
C THR A 137 -37.07 -3.47 20.22
N ILE A 138 -35.87 -3.04 19.80
CA ILE A 138 -34.96 -3.89 19.01
C ILE A 138 -34.51 -5.09 19.85
N TYR A 139 -34.32 -4.89 21.16
CA TYR A 139 -33.98 -5.96 22.09
C TYR A 139 -35.01 -7.10 22.09
N GLU A 140 -36.32 -6.80 22.09
CA GLU A 140 -37.39 -7.82 22.03
C GLU A 140 -37.49 -8.52 20.66
N ILE A 141 -37.03 -7.87 19.59
CA ILE A 141 -36.93 -8.50 18.27
C ILE A 141 -35.75 -9.50 18.27
N GLN A 142 -34.60 -9.07 18.79
CA GLN A 142 -33.37 -9.86 18.82
C GLN A 142 -33.36 -10.98 19.89
N ASP A 143 -34.10 -10.84 21.00
CA ASP A 143 -34.20 -11.89 22.04
C ASP A 143 -35.23 -12.99 21.72
N GLY A 144 -35.96 -12.85 20.61
CA GLY A 144 -36.99 -13.77 20.14
C GLY A 144 -38.33 -13.65 20.85
N THR A 145 -38.61 -12.51 21.52
CA THR A 145 -39.95 -12.19 22.03
C THR A 145 -40.96 -12.05 20.90
N PHE A 146 -40.55 -11.48 19.77
CA PHE A 146 -41.28 -11.54 18.49
C PHE A 146 -40.82 -12.71 17.63
N VAL A 147 -41.72 -13.33 16.86
CA VAL A 147 -41.37 -14.39 15.92
C VAL A 147 -41.61 -13.98 14.47
N VAL A 148 -40.97 -14.69 13.55
CA VAL A 148 -41.07 -14.45 12.09
C VAL A 148 -42.52 -14.29 11.62
N GLY A 149 -42.82 -13.11 11.06
CA GLY A 149 -44.14 -12.71 10.57
C GLY A 149 -44.96 -11.88 11.54
N ASP A 150 -44.56 -11.72 12.81
CA ASP A 150 -45.19 -10.75 13.72
C ASP A 150 -44.97 -9.32 13.20
N GLU A 151 -45.96 -8.45 13.39
CA GLU A 151 -45.91 -7.02 13.05
C GLU A 151 -45.32 -6.26 14.25
N VAL A 152 -44.35 -5.38 13.99
CA VAL A 152 -43.64 -4.59 15.00
C VAL A 152 -43.65 -3.10 14.64
N ASN A 153 -43.75 -2.25 15.66
CA ASN A 153 -43.66 -0.80 15.56
C ASN A 153 -42.59 -0.27 16.52
N VAL A 154 -41.39 -0.04 15.99
CA VAL A 154 -40.20 0.42 16.71
C VAL A 154 -40.06 1.93 16.53
N ASP A 155 -40.17 2.71 17.61
CA ASP A 155 -40.16 4.17 17.57
C ASP A 155 -38.79 4.75 18.01
N GLY A 156 -38.34 5.83 17.37
CA GLY A 156 -37.19 6.62 17.82
C GLY A 156 -35.80 5.98 17.73
N VAL A 157 -35.57 5.09 16.75
CA VAL A 157 -34.25 4.46 16.51
C VAL A 157 -33.39 5.24 15.53
N ILE A 158 -32.07 5.12 15.65
CA ILE A 158 -31.10 5.95 14.90
C ILE A 158 -30.53 5.17 13.73
N VAL A 159 -30.55 5.76 12.54
CA VAL A 159 -29.92 5.18 11.34
C VAL A 159 -28.39 5.20 11.48
N THR A 160 -27.76 4.04 11.58
CA THR A 160 -26.30 3.91 11.74
C THR A 160 -25.58 3.72 10.41
N ALA A 161 -26.20 3.08 9.41
CA ALA A 161 -25.67 2.92 8.06
C ALA A 161 -26.75 2.73 6.99
N LEU A 162 -26.38 2.90 5.71
CA LEU A 162 -27.27 2.81 4.55
C LEU A 162 -26.78 1.78 3.53
N ARG A 163 -27.69 1.08 2.87
CA ARG A 163 -27.43 0.25 1.67
C ARG A 163 -28.47 0.51 0.59
N SER A 164 -28.30 -0.08 -0.60
CA SER A 164 -29.15 0.19 -1.77
C SER A 164 -30.64 -0.15 -1.61
N ASN A 165 -30.99 -0.99 -0.64
CA ASN A 165 -32.34 -1.47 -0.36
C ASN A 165 -32.54 -1.82 1.13
N ALA A 166 -31.72 -1.24 2.02
CA ALA A 166 -31.77 -1.49 3.45
C ALA A 166 -31.11 -0.37 4.23
N ILE A 167 -31.37 -0.34 5.54
CA ILE A 167 -30.66 0.49 6.52
C ILE A 167 -30.27 -0.35 7.72
N PHE A 168 -29.21 0.05 8.41
CA PHE A 168 -28.92 -0.39 9.77
C PHE A 168 -29.49 0.65 10.72
N VAL A 169 -30.18 0.22 11.77
CA VAL A 169 -30.67 1.10 12.83
C VAL A 169 -30.30 0.56 14.19
N GLN A 170 -30.14 1.46 15.16
CA GLN A 170 -29.78 1.12 16.53
C GLN A 170 -30.56 1.97 17.54
N GLU A 171 -30.91 1.40 18.68
CA GLU A 171 -31.50 2.14 19.79
C GLU A 171 -30.50 3.20 20.32
N PRO A 172 -30.97 4.41 20.71
CA PRO A 172 -30.09 5.45 21.26
C PRO A 172 -29.31 5.07 22.52
N GLY A 173 -29.70 3.99 23.21
CA GLY A 173 -28.99 3.45 24.37
C GLY A 173 -27.75 2.62 24.00
N GLY A 174 -27.72 2.04 22.80
CA GLY A 174 -26.68 1.10 22.37
C GLY A 174 -26.54 -0.15 23.24
N GLY A 175 -25.43 -0.87 23.06
CA GLY A 175 -25.13 -2.11 23.77
C GLY A 175 -25.60 -3.37 23.02
N GLU A 176 -25.53 -4.50 23.71
CA GLU A 176 -25.93 -5.82 23.19
C GLU A 176 -27.40 -5.81 22.72
N TYR A 177 -27.66 -6.43 21.57
CA TYR A 177 -28.98 -6.60 20.95
C TYR A 177 -29.74 -5.28 20.66
N SER A 178 -29.02 -4.17 20.54
CA SER A 178 -29.61 -2.84 20.28
C SER A 178 -29.70 -2.47 18.79
N GLY A 179 -29.13 -3.28 17.89
CA GLY A 179 -29.06 -3.04 16.44
C GLY A 179 -29.89 -4.03 15.64
N VAL A 180 -30.42 -3.60 14.50
CA VAL A 180 -31.13 -4.47 13.55
C VAL A 180 -31.00 -3.99 12.11
N HIS A 181 -30.99 -4.93 11.16
CA HIS A 181 -31.12 -4.64 9.73
C HIS A 181 -32.59 -4.38 9.38
N VAL A 182 -32.85 -3.42 8.50
CA VAL A 182 -34.21 -3.08 8.05
C VAL A 182 -34.26 -3.14 6.53
N PHE A 183 -34.95 -4.16 6.00
CA PHE A 183 -35.10 -4.38 4.56
C PHE A 183 -36.18 -3.45 3.98
N LEU A 184 -35.87 -2.83 2.83
CA LEU A 184 -36.71 -1.85 2.15
C LEU A 184 -37.06 -2.31 0.73
N ALA A 185 -38.24 -1.91 0.23
CA ALA A 185 -38.68 -2.16 -1.15
C ALA A 185 -37.90 -1.36 -2.22
N GLY A 186 -37.02 -0.45 -1.80
CA GLY A 186 -36.29 0.48 -2.66
C GLY A 186 -35.18 1.21 -1.88
N PRO A 187 -34.51 2.21 -2.48
CA PRO A 187 -33.46 2.95 -1.81
C PRO A 187 -34.01 3.74 -0.61
N PRO A 188 -33.22 3.89 0.48
CA PRO A 188 -33.63 4.67 1.64
C PRO A 188 -33.82 6.16 1.30
N GLU A 189 -34.85 6.77 1.90
CA GLU A 189 -35.12 8.22 1.83
C GLU A 189 -34.68 8.95 3.12
N VAL A 190 -33.72 8.36 3.85
CA VAL A 190 -33.15 8.83 5.14
C VAL A 190 -31.62 8.84 5.09
N ALA A 191 -30.99 9.58 6.00
CA ALA A 191 -29.53 9.68 6.14
C ALA A 191 -29.01 8.99 7.43
N VAL A 192 -27.70 8.71 7.48
CA VAL A 192 -27.03 8.30 8.73
C VAL A 192 -27.16 9.43 9.77
N GLY A 193 -27.52 9.07 11.00
CA GLY A 193 -27.81 10.00 12.09
C GLY A 193 -29.22 10.60 12.07
N ASP A 194 -30.11 10.15 11.18
CA ASP A 194 -31.55 10.44 11.29
C ASP A 194 -32.21 9.53 12.34
N GLU A 195 -33.17 10.08 13.08
CA GLU A 195 -34.07 9.34 13.98
C GLU A 195 -35.34 8.94 13.21
N VAL A 196 -35.74 7.66 13.31
CA VAL A 196 -36.85 7.08 12.54
C VAL A 196 -37.78 6.22 13.39
N ASP A 197 -39.07 6.25 13.04
CA ASP A 197 -40.08 5.30 13.49
C ASP A 197 -40.32 4.25 12.38
N ILE A 198 -40.38 2.97 12.74
CA ILE A 198 -40.39 1.84 11.80
C ILE A 198 -41.58 0.93 12.07
N ASN A 199 -42.38 0.69 11.04
CA ASN A 199 -43.39 -0.36 11.01
C ASN A 199 -43.00 -1.40 9.96
N GLY A 200 -43.01 -2.67 10.34
CA GLY A 200 -42.74 -3.79 9.44
C GLY A 200 -43.06 -5.13 10.11
N ASN A 201 -42.52 -6.20 9.54
CA ASN A 201 -42.65 -7.55 10.11
C ASN A 201 -41.28 -8.16 10.39
N VAL A 202 -41.14 -8.90 11.49
CA VAL A 202 -39.92 -9.66 11.79
C VAL A 202 -39.70 -10.72 10.71
N ALA A 203 -38.49 -10.78 10.17
CA ALA A 203 -38.09 -11.67 9.09
C ALA A 203 -36.69 -12.23 9.31
N GLU A 204 -36.39 -13.33 8.60
CA GLU A 204 -35.12 -14.04 8.65
C GLU A 204 -34.52 -14.05 7.25
N PHE A 205 -33.32 -13.52 7.07
CA PHE A 205 -32.59 -13.57 5.81
C PHE A 205 -31.28 -14.36 5.97
N GLY A 206 -31.38 -15.68 5.85
CA GLY A 206 -30.28 -16.59 6.12
C GLY A 206 -30.30 -17.00 7.59
N GLU A 207 -29.37 -16.47 8.38
CA GLU A 207 -29.31 -16.60 9.85
C GLU A 207 -29.45 -15.23 10.56
N LEU A 208 -29.60 -14.14 9.79
CA LEU A 208 -29.74 -12.77 10.28
C LEU A 208 -31.20 -12.39 10.51
N THR A 209 -31.49 -11.82 11.69
CA THR A 209 -32.81 -11.27 12.05
C THR A 209 -32.96 -9.84 11.53
N GLU A 210 -34.03 -9.58 10.78
CA GLU A 210 -34.31 -8.25 10.20
C GLU A 210 -35.77 -7.80 10.36
N ILE A 211 -36.00 -6.49 10.30
CA ILE A 211 -37.33 -5.92 10.11
C ILE A 211 -37.57 -5.76 8.61
N ASN A 212 -38.52 -6.51 8.06
CA ASN A 212 -38.99 -6.31 6.69
C ASN A 212 -40.01 -5.17 6.66
N ALA A 213 -39.57 -3.97 6.25
CA ALA A 213 -40.41 -2.79 6.08
C ALA A 213 -40.82 -2.55 4.61
N ALA A 214 -40.70 -3.54 3.73
CA ALA A 214 -40.99 -3.37 2.29
C ALA A 214 -42.46 -3.08 1.96
N ASP A 215 -43.40 -3.69 2.71
CA ASP A 215 -44.83 -3.36 2.68
C ASP A 215 -45.25 -2.44 3.87
N GLY A 216 -44.28 -2.05 4.71
CA GLY A 216 -44.45 -1.23 5.91
C GLY A 216 -44.04 0.24 5.71
N SER A 217 -43.33 0.82 6.68
CA SER A 217 -42.83 2.20 6.59
C SER A 217 -41.61 2.46 7.47
N VAL A 218 -40.66 3.26 6.97
CA VAL A 218 -39.66 3.97 7.78
C VAL A 218 -39.98 5.47 7.69
N THR A 219 -40.22 6.11 8.82
CA THR A 219 -40.67 7.52 8.90
C THR A 219 -39.70 8.32 9.75
N ALA A 220 -39.00 9.29 9.16
CA ALA A 220 -38.13 10.20 9.92
C ALA A 220 -38.94 11.07 10.89
N THR A 221 -38.55 11.12 12.16
CA THR A 221 -39.19 11.95 13.20
C THR A 221 -38.93 13.44 12.98
N GLY A 222 -37.87 13.76 12.23
CA GLY A 222 -37.36 15.10 11.97
C GLY A 222 -36.19 15.51 12.87
N VAL A 223 -35.74 14.63 13.77
CA VAL A 223 -34.44 14.73 14.43
C VAL A 223 -33.37 14.14 13.51
N THR A 224 -32.29 14.88 13.27
CA THR A 224 -31.24 14.53 12.30
C THR A 224 -29.85 14.94 12.80
N GLY A 225 -28.81 14.31 12.24
CA GLY A 225 -27.42 14.59 12.61
C GLY A 225 -27.06 14.14 14.03
N LEU A 226 -27.70 13.07 14.51
CA LEU A 226 -27.34 12.39 15.75
C LEU A 226 -26.06 11.57 15.51
N ASP A 227 -25.02 11.90 16.28
CA ASP A 227 -23.76 11.17 16.30
C ASP A 227 -23.83 10.10 17.40
N LEU A 228 -24.03 8.84 16.99
CA LEU A 228 -24.10 7.70 17.89
C LEU A 228 -22.69 7.12 18.07
N ALA A 229 -22.15 7.27 19.27
CA ALA A 229 -20.83 6.74 19.59
C ALA A 229 -20.81 5.20 19.44
N ALA A 230 -19.85 4.70 18.66
CA ALA A 230 -19.63 3.27 18.50
C ALA A 230 -19.26 2.62 19.83
N THR A 231 -19.77 1.41 20.09
CA THR A 231 -19.45 0.67 21.31
C THR A 231 -18.04 0.08 21.19
N VAL A 232 -17.11 0.53 22.03
CA VAL A 232 -15.76 -0.05 22.08
C VAL A 232 -15.83 -1.44 22.70
N LEU A 233 -15.37 -2.45 21.97
CA LEU A 233 -15.34 -3.85 22.39
C LEU A 233 -13.91 -4.35 22.59
N GLU A 234 -13.75 -5.36 23.44
CA GLU A 234 -12.57 -6.22 23.36
C GLU A 234 -12.71 -7.16 22.12
N PRO A 235 -11.64 -7.43 21.36
CA PRO A 235 -11.73 -8.18 20.09
C PRO A 235 -12.44 -9.54 20.16
N GLY A 236 -12.35 -10.23 21.30
CA GLY A 236 -13.00 -11.52 21.54
C GLY A 236 -14.49 -11.45 21.91
N GLU A 237 -15.10 -10.25 21.94
CA GLU A 237 -16.51 -10.05 22.28
C GLU A 237 -17.42 -9.99 21.04
N LEU A 238 -16.86 -9.86 19.83
CA LEU A 238 -17.63 -9.91 18.58
C LEU A 238 -18.42 -11.21 18.44
N GLY A 239 -19.72 -11.09 18.15
CA GLY A 239 -20.67 -12.20 18.13
C GLY A 239 -22.10 -11.73 17.95
N GLU A 240 -23.05 -12.67 18.03
CA GLU A 240 -24.50 -12.44 17.94
C GLU A 240 -25.03 -11.21 18.70
N PRO A 241 -24.61 -10.94 19.97
CA PRO A 241 -25.13 -9.78 20.70
C PRO A 241 -24.79 -8.43 20.06
N TRP A 242 -23.88 -8.41 19.10
CA TRP A 242 -23.44 -7.20 18.41
C TRP A 242 -23.92 -7.10 16.97
N GLU A 243 -24.69 -8.08 16.46
CA GLU A 243 -25.25 -8.03 15.09
C GLU A 243 -25.99 -6.71 14.85
N ALA A 244 -25.67 -6.06 13.73
CA ALA A 244 -26.16 -4.73 13.33
C ALA A 244 -25.87 -3.56 14.30
N VAL A 245 -25.21 -3.80 15.44
CA VAL A 245 -24.76 -2.76 16.39
C VAL A 245 -23.49 -2.08 15.85
N LEU A 246 -23.43 -0.76 15.96
CA LEU A 246 -22.25 0.05 15.66
C LEU A 246 -21.19 -0.17 16.75
N VAL A 247 -20.14 -0.90 16.39
CA VAL A 247 -19.03 -1.27 17.28
C VAL A 247 -17.71 -0.65 16.84
N ARG A 248 -16.72 -0.66 17.72
CA ARG A 248 -15.36 -0.17 17.48
C ARG A 248 -14.33 -1.07 18.15
N ILE A 249 -13.27 -1.39 17.43
CA ILE A 249 -12.06 -2.02 17.95
C ILE A 249 -10.93 -1.00 17.86
N GLU A 250 -10.19 -0.82 18.95
CA GLU A 250 -9.03 0.08 19.02
C GLU A 250 -7.74 -0.72 19.20
N GLY A 251 -6.63 -0.24 18.63
CA GLY A 251 -5.32 -0.87 18.76
C GLY A 251 -4.16 0.08 18.45
N ALA A 252 -2.95 -0.36 18.74
CA ALA A 252 -1.75 0.47 18.61
C ALA A 252 -0.50 -0.37 18.30
N PRO A 253 -0.38 -0.95 17.08
CA PRO A 253 -1.31 -0.88 15.95
C PRO A 253 -2.32 -2.05 15.86
N LEU A 254 -3.23 -1.99 14.89
CA LEU A 254 -4.02 -3.09 14.32
C LEU A 254 -3.43 -3.45 12.93
N PRO A 255 -2.46 -4.37 12.81
CA PRO A 255 -1.88 -4.75 11.52
C PRO A 255 -2.80 -5.66 10.70
N VAL A 256 -2.82 -5.49 9.38
CA VAL A 256 -3.52 -6.34 8.42
C VAL A 256 -2.74 -7.64 8.21
N VAL A 257 -3.34 -8.77 8.59
CA VAL A 257 -2.69 -10.10 8.62
C VAL A 257 -3.23 -11.09 7.57
N GLU A 258 -4.42 -10.84 7.02
CA GLU A 258 -4.97 -11.63 5.91
C GLU A 258 -5.77 -10.73 4.95
N LEU A 259 -5.70 -11.05 3.65
CA LEU A 259 -6.55 -10.50 2.60
C LEU A 259 -7.41 -11.64 2.00
N PRO A 260 -8.60 -11.92 2.55
CA PRO A 260 -9.56 -12.85 1.96
C PRO A 260 -10.02 -12.43 0.55
N GLN A 261 -10.77 -13.31 -0.11
CA GLN A 261 -11.41 -12.97 -1.39
C GLN A 261 -12.63 -12.07 -1.17
N GLY A 262 -12.78 -11.05 -2.02
CA GLY A 262 -13.95 -10.17 -2.03
C GLY A 262 -13.74 -8.90 -1.22
N ASP A 263 -12.60 -8.25 -1.39
CA ASP A 263 -12.27 -6.90 -0.88
C ASP A 263 -12.35 -6.69 0.65
N GLU A 264 -12.69 -7.74 1.41
CA GLU A 264 -12.54 -7.90 2.85
C GLU A 264 -11.05 -8.01 3.28
N PHE A 265 -10.77 -7.75 4.57
CA PHE A 265 -9.45 -7.96 5.17
C PHE A 265 -9.55 -8.40 6.64
N VAL A 266 -8.45 -8.83 7.24
CA VAL A 266 -8.37 -9.22 8.66
C VAL A 266 -7.28 -8.41 9.34
N VAL A 267 -7.59 -7.82 10.50
CA VAL A 267 -6.62 -7.17 11.39
C VAL A 267 -6.35 -8.02 12.62
N ASP A 268 -5.09 -8.09 13.08
CA ASP A 268 -4.77 -8.64 14.40
C ASP A 268 -5.00 -7.59 15.48
N ALA A 269 -5.90 -7.89 16.41
CA ALA A 269 -6.17 -7.08 17.59
C ALA A 269 -5.62 -7.77 18.85
N GLY A 270 -4.29 -7.80 18.99
CA GLY A 270 -3.61 -8.30 20.19
C GLY A 270 -3.55 -9.82 20.33
N GLY A 271 -3.44 -10.54 19.22
CA GLY A 271 -3.53 -11.99 19.10
C GLY A 271 -4.94 -12.51 18.83
N THR A 272 -5.84 -11.66 18.34
CA THR A 272 -7.23 -11.99 18.00
C THR A 272 -7.57 -11.40 16.64
N ASP A 273 -7.82 -12.27 15.66
CA ASP A 273 -8.16 -11.89 14.30
C ASP A 273 -9.57 -11.28 14.24
N VAL A 274 -9.68 -10.03 13.79
CA VAL A 274 -10.95 -9.32 13.55
C VAL A 274 -11.11 -9.09 12.06
N ARG A 275 -12.23 -9.56 11.49
CA ARG A 275 -12.50 -9.47 10.06
C ARG A 275 -13.31 -8.21 9.73
N ILE A 276 -12.83 -7.48 8.73
CA ILE A 276 -13.42 -6.23 8.24
C ILE A 276 -14.10 -6.50 6.89
N ASP A 277 -15.32 -6.01 6.77
CA ASP A 277 -16.27 -6.33 5.70
C ASP A 277 -16.26 -5.29 4.57
N ASP A 278 -16.53 -5.71 3.33
CA ASP A 278 -16.78 -4.81 2.19
C ASP A 278 -18.27 -4.40 2.06
N PHE A 279 -19.13 -4.94 2.93
CA PHE A 279 -20.60 -4.93 2.80
C PHE A 279 -21.27 -3.54 2.68
N ILE A 280 -20.61 -2.49 3.18
CA ILE A 280 -21.09 -1.10 3.16
C ILE A 280 -20.09 -0.20 2.38
N SER A 281 -18.80 -0.25 2.72
CA SER A 281 -17.71 0.45 2.03
C SER A 281 -16.45 -0.41 2.02
N SER A 282 -15.63 -0.32 0.96
CA SER A 282 -14.31 -0.96 0.91
C SER A 282 -13.17 0.07 1.02
N VAL A 283 -12.00 -0.37 1.51
CA VAL A 283 -10.74 0.39 1.40
C VAL A 283 -10.38 0.68 -0.07
N TYR A 284 -10.72 -0.22 -1.00
CA TYR A 284 -10.42 -0.06 -2.41
C TYR A 284 -11.28 1.00 -3.12
N ASP A 285 -12.36 1.48 -2.50
CA ASP A 285 -13.14 2.64 -2.97
C ASP A 285 -12.41 3.98 -2.71
N ALA A 286 -11.43 4.01 -1.80
CA ALA A 286 -10.72 5.21 -1.37
C ALA A 286 -9.18 5.09 -1.47
N PRO A 287 -8.59 4.77 -2.65
CA PRO A 287 -7.15 4.51 -2.80
C PRO A 287 -6.26 5.74 -2.57
N ALA A 288 -6.82 6.95 -2.51
CA ALA A 288 -6.10 8.16 -2.12
C ALA A 288 -5.98 8.33 -0.59
N THR A 289 -6.84 7.65 0.18
CA THR A 289 -6.80 7.58 1.65
C THR A 289 -5.99 6.36 2.10
N PHE A 290 -6.09 5.26 1.35
CA PHE A 290 -5.39 3.99 1.61
C PHE A 290 -4.40 3.64 0.48
N PRO A 291 -3.36 4.47 0.24
CA PRO A 291 -2.32 4.15 -0.74
C PRO A 291 -1.60 2.86 -0.32
N ASP A 292 -1.29 2.02 -1.31
CA ASP A 292 -0.51 0.78 -1.17
C ASP A 292 -1.08 -0.21 -0.12
N PHE A 293 -2.40 -0.18 0.10
CA PHE A 293 -3.10 -1.08 1.02
C PHE A 293 -2.78 -2.56 0.77
N GLY A 294 -2.35 -3.26 1.82
CA GLY A 294 -1.95 -4.65 1.76
C GLY A 294 -1.73 -5.29 3.14
N ILE A 295 -1.12 -6.46 3.16
CA ILE A 295 -0.58 -7.10 4.38
C ILE A 295 0.46 -6.15 5.01
N ASP A 296 0.54 -6.17 6.34
CA ASP A 296 1.40 -5.28 7.18
C ASP A 296 1.02 -3.78 7.16
N ALA A 297 0.00 -3.38 6.40
CA ALA A 297 -0.66 -2.09 6.63
C ALA A 297 -1.25 -2.04 8.05
N THR A 298 -1.38 -0.86 8.66
CA THR A 298 -1.89 -0.74 10.04
C THR A 298 -2.98 0.30 10.19
N PHE A 299 -3.86 0.08 11.17
CA PHE A 299 -4.83 1.05 11.67
C PHE A 299 -4.65 1.30 13.18
N THR A 300 -5.25 2.36 13.69
CA THR A 300 -5.39 2.63 15.13
C THR A 300 -6.79 2.31 15.67
N ALA A 301 -7.81 2.34 14.81
CA ALA A 301 -9.13 1.81 15.12
C ALA A 301 -9.87 1.41 13.85
N VAL A 302 -10.81 0.46 14.00
CA VAL A 302 -11.79 0.11 12.98
C VAL A 302 -13.17 0.09 13.63
N GLN A 303 -14.17 0.68 12.99
CA GLN A 303 -15.54 0.71 13.48
C GLN A 303 -16.57 0.51 12.35
N GLY A 304 -17.81 0.26 12.73
CA GLY A 304 -18.92 0.02 11.79
C GLY A 304 -19.99 -0.88 12.41
N PRO A 305 -21.18 -1.02 11.78
CA PRO A 305 -22.13 -2.05 12.16
C PRO A 305 -21.53 -3.45 11.99
N VAL A 306 -21.82 -4.37 12.91
CA VAL A 306 -21.47 -5.78 12.70
C VAL A 306 -22.42 -6.39 11.67
N ASN A 307 -21.86 -7.10 10.69
CA ASN A 307 -22.58 -7.90 9.72
C ASN A 307 -22.27 -9.39 9.96
N ASP A 308 -23.29 -10.25 9.98
CA ASP A 308 -23.10 -11.70 9.95
C ASP A 308 -23.11 -12.25 8.51
N ASN A 309 -22.38 -13.34 8.30
CA ASN A 309 -22.48 -14.16 7.10
C ASN A 309 -22.31 -15.65 7.44
N GLY A 310 -23.28 -16.22 8.17
CA GLY A 310 -23.33 -17.64 8.51
C GLY A 310 -22.54 -17.98 9.78
N GLY A 311 -22.68 -17.15 10.83
CA GLY A 311 -21.90 -17.22 12.06
C GLY A 311 -20.47 -16.70 11.94
N LEU A 312 -20.22 -15.81 10.97
CA LEU A 312 -18.96 -15.11 10.75
C LEU A 312 -19.20 -13.60 10.83
N TYR A 313 -19.13 -13.09 12.06
CA TYR A 313 -19.29 -11.68 12.38
C TYR A 313 -18.10 -10.86 11.86
N LYS A 314 -18.42 -9.79 11.13
CA LYS A 314 -17.45 -8.87 10.52
C LYS A 314 -17.85 -7.43 10.85
N ILE A 315 -16.89 -6.53 11.05
CA ILE A 315 -17.20 -5.09 11.17
C ILE A 315 -17.28 -4.52 9.76
N ALA A 316 -18.39 -3.87 9.39
CA ALA A 316 -18.57 -3.24 8.09
C ALA A 316 -18.38 -1.72 8.18
N PRO A 317 -17.23 -1.16 7.75
CA PRO A 317 -17.00 0.29 7.78
C PRO A 317 -17.99 1.01 6.88
N ARG A 318 -18.50 2.15 7.33
CA ARG A 318 -19.52 2.93 6.60
C ARG A 318 -18.91 3.79 5.50
N ASP A 319 -17.69 4.25 5.74
CA ASP A 319 -16.83 5.01 4.84
C ASP A 319 -15.37 4.96 5.35
N ALA A 320 -14.50 5.80 4.80
CA ALA A 320 -13.09 5.84 5.16
C ALA A 320 -12.79 6.47 6.54
N ASP A 321 -13.69 7.26 7.12
CA ASP A 321 -13.49 7.87 8.44
C ASP A 321 -13.67 6.83 9.58
N ASP A 322 -14.30 5.68 9.29
CA ASP A 322 -14.39 4.52 10.18
C ASP A 322 -13.10 3.68 10.28
N LEU A 323 -12.06 4.02 9.50
CA LEU A 323 -10.77 3.31 9.40
C LEU A 323 -9.62 4.25 9.81
N GLU A 324 -9.50 4.47 11.12
CA GLU A 324 -8.65 5.53 11.67
C GLU A 324 -7.16 5.18 11.73
N GLY A 325 -6.30 6.17 11.47
CA GLY A 325 -4.86 6.07 11.70
C GLY A 325 -4.15 5.11 10.77
N TYR A 326 -4.61 5.03 9.51
CA TYR A 326 -3.97 4.25 8.47
C TYR A 326 -2.47 4.57 8.32
N VAL A 327 -1.66 3.53 8.26
CA VAL A 327 -0.27 3.57 7.78
C VAL A 327 -0.11 2.47 6.72
N ALA A 328 0.40 2.85 5.55
CA ALA A 328 0.74 1.92 4.48
C ALA A 328 1.79 0.90 4.95
N PRO A 329 1.85 -0.31 4.34
CA PRO A 329 2.94 -1.24 4.63
C PRO A 329 4.27 -0.65 4.16
N GLU A 330 5.35 -0.96 4.86
CA GLU A 330 6.69 -0.60 4.39
C GLU A 330 6.98 -1.37 3.09
N PRO A 331 7.51 -0.71 2.05
CA PRO A 331 7.75 -1.34 0.75
C PRO A 331 8.80 -2.46 0.87
N THR A 332 8.45 -3.66 0.40
CA THR A 332 9.38 -4.80 0.42
C THR A 332 10.46 -4.72 -0.66
N GLU A 333 10.25 -3.87 -1.67
CA GLU A 333 11.13 -3.65 -2.82
C GLU A 333 10.91 -2.21 -3.34
N PHE A 334 12.00 -1.48 -3.60
CA PHE A 334 11.98 -0.16 -4.23
C PHE A 334 12.35 -0.27 -5.71
N GLU A 335 11.60 0.43 -6.56
CA GLU A 335 12.01 0.75 -7.94
C GLU A 335 12.99 1.94 -7.92
N VAL A 336 13.88 2.05 -8.91
CA VAL A 336 14.93 3.09 -8.94
C VAL A 336 14.42 4.54 -8.82
N ASP A 337 13.23 4.83 -9.35
CA ASP A 337 12.60 6.16 -9.30
C ASP A 337 11.97 6.50 -7.93
N ALA A 338 11.91 5.54 -7.00
CA ALA A 338 11.51 5.77 -5.61
C ALA A 338 12.69 6.10 -4.68
N LEU A 339 13.92 5.86 -5.14
CA LEU A 339 15.14 6.04 -4.35
C LEU A 339 15.48 7.53 -4.14
N LEU A 340 16.09 7.81 -2.99
CA LEU A 340 16.59 9.11 -2.57
C LEU A 340 18.13 9.14 -2.59
N PRO A 341 18.75 10.34 -2.59
CA PRO A 341 20.19 10.47 -2.49
C PRO A 341 20.75 9.76 -1.24
N GLY A 342 21.70 8.85 -1.45
CA GLY A 342 22.31 8.01 -0.42
C GLY A 342 21.69 6.62 -0.21
N ASP A 343 20.56 6.28 -0.84
CA ASP A 343 19.97 4.93 -0.80
C ASP A 343 20.83 3.89 -1.54
N LEU A 344 21.62 4.35 -2.51
CA LEU A 344 22.70 3.61 -3.15
C LEU A 344 24.03 4.33 -2.89
N VAL A 345 25.10 3.56 -2.71
CA VAL A 345 26.47 4.10 -2.56
C VAL A 345 27.40 3.38 -3.53
N ILE A 346 28.12 4.11 -4.39
CA ILE A 346 29.18 3.60 -5.25
C ILE A 346 30.40 3.28 -4.39
N THR A 347 30.83 2.02 -4.40
CA THR A 347 31.85 1.48 -3.48
C THR A 347 33.19 1.18 -4.16
N GLU A 348 33.17 0.78 -5.43
CA GLU A 348 34.35 0.30 -6.14
C GLU A 348 34.23 0.58 -7.65
N VAL A 349 35.32 0.98 -8.32
CA VAL A 349 35.34 1.32 -9.75
C VAL A 349 36.57 0.72 -10.43
N MET A 350 36.39 -0.13 -11.43
CA MET A 350 37.43 -0.61 -12.35
C MET A 350 37.42 0.21 -13.65
N ALA A 351 38.06 1.38 -13.61
CA ALA A 351 38.20 2.27 -14.78
C ALA A 351 39.37 1.90 -15.72
N ASN A 352 40.30 1.04 -15.30
CA ASN A 352 41.48 0.65 -16.11
C ASN A 352 41.70 -0.87 -16.08
N PRO A 353 40.75 -1.70 -16.56
CA PRO A 353 40.94 -3.14 -16.58
C PRO A 353 42.06 -3.55 -17.56
N THR A 354 42.58 -4.77 -17.39
CA THR A 354 43.63 -5.35 -18.26
C THR A 354 43.09 -6.38 -19.26
N CYS A 355 41.76 -6.49 -19.36
CA CYS A 355 41.08 -7.32 -20.34
C CYS A 355 41.33 -6.87 -21.78
N ALA A 356 41.06 -7.74 -22.74
CA ALA A 356 41.37 -7.46 -24.13
C ALA A 356 40.45 -6.36 -24.69
N ASN A 357 41.05 -5.23 -25.09
CA ASN A 357 40.40 -4.00 -25.59
C ASN A 357 39.86 -3.04 -24.51
N ASP A 358 40.16 -3.30 -23.23
CA ASP A 358 39.79 -2.46 -22.09
C ASP A 358 38.25 -2.26 -21.96
N ASP A 359 37.44 -3.15 -22.56
CA ASP A 359 35.98 -3.03 -22.74
C ASP A 359 35.14 -3.65 -21.61
N CYS A 360 35.79 -4.08 -20.53
CA CYS A 360 35.19 -4.70 -19.36
C CYS A 360 35.21 -3.79 -18.10
N GLU A 361 35.22 -2.47 -18.30
CA GLU A 361 35.03 -1.48 -17.24
C GLU A 361 33.76 -1.77 -16.43
N TRP A 362 33.82 -1.54 -15.12
CA TRP A 362 32.68 -1.74 -14.21
C TRP A 362 32.79 -0.88 -12.95
N PHE A 363 31.66 -0.65 -12.29
CA PHE A 363 31.60 -0.13 -10.93
C PHE A 363 30.66 -0.97 -10.08
N GLU A 364 30.75 -0.81 -8.77
CA GLU A 364 29.93 -1.49 -7.77
C GLU A 364 29.09 -0.48 -7.00
N VAL A 365 27.84 -0.87 -6.73
CA VAL A 365 26.93 -0.16 -5.83
C VAL A 365 26.56 -1.05 -4.64
N TYR A 366 26.37 -0.41 -3.49
CA TYR A 366 25.86 -0.98 -2.25
C TYR A 366 24.45 -0.44 -1.99
N ASN A 367 23.52 -1.32 -1.64
CA ASN A 367 22.18 -0.94 -1.19
C ASN A 367 22.22 -0.52 0.30
N ALA A 368 22.04 0.77 0.56
CA ALA A 368 22.01 1.34 1.91
C ALA A 368 20.61 1.34 2.55
N THR A 369 19.56 1.00 1.80
CA THR A 369 18.19 0.85 2.32
C THR A 369 18.03 -0.43 3.15
N ASP A 370 16.90 -0.54 3.86
CA ASP A 370 16.48 -1.74 4.60
C ASP A 370 15.54 -2.67 3.81
N ALA A 371 15.25 -2.35 2.54
CA ALA A 371 14.46 -3.16 1.62
C ALA A 371 15.29 -3.68 0.42
N ALA A 372 14.66 -4.49 -0.45
CA ALA A 372 15.25 -4.79 -1.75
C ALA A 372 15.13 -3.59 -2.71
N VAL A 373 15.98 -3.52 -3.72
CA VAL A 373 15.95 -2.45 -4.74
C VAL A 373 16.12 -3.07 -6.13
N ASP A 374 15.22 -2.81 -7.08
CA ASP A 374 15.45 -3.08 -8.51
C ASP A 374 16.13 -1.87 -9.17
N LEU A 375 17.33 -2.09 -9.73
CA LEU A 375 18.10 -1.09 -10.45
C LEU A 375 17.66 -0.89 -11.91
N GLN A 376 16.59 -1.52 -12.39
CA GLN A 376 16.07 -1.26 -13.73
C GLN A 376 15.72 0.23 -13.91
N GLY A 377 16.36 0.86 -14.89
CA GLY A 377 16.22 2.29 -15.19
C GLY A 377 17.31 3.17 -14.60
N LEU A 378 18.19 2.65 -13.73
CA LEU A 378 19.33 3.40 -13.18
C LEU A 378 20.17 4.00 -14.30
N ILE A 379 20.35 5.32 -14.26
CA ILE A 379 21.13 6.10 -15.22
C ILE A 379 22.55 6.26 -14.70
N ILE A 380 23.54 6.02 -15.56
CA ILE A 380 24.98 6.17 -15.29
C ILE A 380 25.46 7.38 -16.09
N TRP A 381 26.16 8.32 -15.46
CA TRP A 381 26.52 9.60 -16.05
C TRP A 381 27.99 9.99 -15.80
N ASP A 382 28.59 10.66 -16.79
CA ASP A 382 29.92 11.29 -16.72
C ASP A 382 29.86 12.82 -16.96
N ASP A 383 30.90 13.57 -16.56
CA ASP A 383 30.99 15.03 -16.83
C ASP A 383 31.14 15.36 -18.34
N ALA A 384 31.17 14.35 -19.23
CA ALA A 384 31.16 14.52 -20.68
C ALA A 384 29.75 14.57 -21.29
N SER A 385 28.69 14.38 -20.50
CA SER A 385 27.29 14.32 -20.93
C SER A 385 26.94 13.08 -21.78
N ASN A 386 27.63 11.97 -21.54
CA ASN A 386 27.24 10.65 -22.03
C ASN A 386 26.45 9.92 -20.92
N GLU A 387 25.46 9.13 -21.32
CA GLU A 387 24.53 8.44 -20.39
C GLU A 387 24.37 6.97 -20.78
N GLY A 388 24.49 6.10 -19.78
CA GLY A 388 24.20 4.67 -19.83
C GLY A 388 22.99 4.33 -18.97
N VAL A 389 22.33 3.20 -19.21
CA VAL A 389 21.13 2.80 -18.45
C VAL A 389 21.10 1.30 -18.18
N VAL A 390 20.83 0.91 -16.93
CA VAL A 390 20.50 -0.47 -16.57
C VAL A 390 19.15 -0.87 -17.17
N ALA A 391 19.18 -1.48 -18.35
CA ALA A 391 17.97 -1.78 -19.13
C ALA A 391 17.18 -3.01 -18.64
N THR A 392 17.70 -3.79 -17.70
CA THR A 392 17.15 -5.06 -17.23
C THR A 392 17.06 -5.10 -15.71
N SER A 393 15.98 -5.69 -15.19
CA SER A 393 15.79 -5.99 -13.76
C SER A 393 17.05 -6.58 -13.11
N LEU A 394 17.48 -5.94 -12.03
CA LEU A 394 18.58 -6.31 -11.15
C LEU A 394 18.16 -5.95 -9.73
N VAL A 395 17.54 -6.92 -9.04
CA VAL A 395 17.15 -6.77 -7.64
C VAL A 395 18.34 -7.04 -6.72
N ILE A 396 18.64 -6.11 -5.83
CA ILE A 396 19.67 -6.22 -4.78
C ILE A 396 19.02 -6.15 -3.39
N GLY A 397 19.37 -7.07 -2.49
CA GLY A 397 18.84 -7.07 -1.12
C GLY A 397 19.40 -5.92 -0.27
N ALA A 398 18.73 -5.63 0.84
CA ALA A 398 19.19 -4.67 1.84
C ALA A 398 20.62 -5.01 2.32
N GLY A 399 21.54 -4.06 2.20
CA GLY A 399 22.95 -4.26 2.55
C GLY A 399 23.74 -5.19 1.62
N GLU A 400 23.22 -5.54 0.44
CA GLU A 400 23.95 -6.27 -0.59
C GLU A 400 24.67 -5.34 -1.59
N TYR A 401 25.54 -5.93 -2.41
CA TYR A 401 26.38 -5.25 -3.39
C TYR A 401 26.10 -5.80 -4.78
N ALA A 402 26.13 -4.96 -5.81
CA ALA A 402 26.09 -5.42 -7.20
C ALA A 402 27.09 -4.67 -8.09
N VAL A 403 27.71 -5.44 -9.00
CA VAL A 403 28.57 -4.89 -10.04
C VAL A 403 27.76 -4.58 -11.29
N ILE A 404 27.91 -3.37 -11.80
CA ILE A 404 27.32 -2.88 -13.04
C ILE A 404 28.46 -2.63 -14.04
N ALA A 405 28.43 -3.32 -15.17
CA ALA A 405 29.50 -3.30 -16.17
C ALA A 405 29.14 -2.45 -17.40
N ALA A 406 30.13 -1.99 -18.15
CA ALA A 406 29.87 -1.20 -19.36
C ALA A 406 29.18 -2.03 -20.46
N THR A 407 29.88 -2.99 -21.06
CA THR A 407 29.48 -3.55 -22.37
C THR A 407 28.43 -4.68 -22.32
N ASP A 408 28.83 -5.96 -22.34
CA ASP A 408 27.89 -7.09 -22.25
C ASP A 408 28.52 -8.40 -21.73
N VAL A 409 27.69 -9.41 -21.49
CA VAL A 409 28.10 -10.72 -20.94
C VAL A 409 29.02 -11.54 -21.85
N THR A 410 29.21 -11.14 -23.11
CA THR A 410 30.07 -11.83 -24.08
C THR A 410 31.51 -11.32 -24.10
N THR A 411 31.72 -10.06 -23.67
CA THR A 411 33.05 -9.48 -23.39
C THR A 411 33.47 -9.69 -21.94
N TRP A 412 32.51 -9.83 -21.02
CA TRP A 412 32.75 -10.02 -19.58
C TRP A 412 33.76 -11.16 -19.27
N PRO A 413 34.97 -10.84 -18.77
CA PRO A 413 36.04 -11.82 -18.59
C PRO A 413 36.04 -12.46 -17.20
N TYR A 414 35.37 -11.85 -16.23
CA TYR A 414 35.44 -12.21 -14.82
C TYR A 414 34.55 -13.41 -14.45
N ALA A 415 34.94 -14.14 -13.42
CA ALA A 415 34.24 -15.30 -12.88
C ALA A 415 33.11 -14.96 -11.90
N PHE A 416 33.11 -13.74 -11.34
CA PHE A 416 31.94 -13.17 -10.67
C PHE A 416 30.98 -12.61 -11.72
N ALA A 417 29.69 -12.51 -11.40
CA ALA A 417 28.71 -11.96 -12.32
C ALA A 417 28.70 -10.42 -12.23
N ALA A 418 28.74 -9.72 -13.36
CA ALA A 418 28.09 -8.42 -13.45
C ALA A 418 26.58 -8.65 -13.36
N GLY A 419 25.91 -7.94 -12.45
CA GLY A 419 24.46 -8.02 -12.28
C GLY A 419 23.70 -7.38 -13.43
N ALA A 420 24.24 -6.27 -13.96
CA ALA A 420 23.66 -5.52 -15.07
C ALA A 420 24.75 -4.91 -15.96
N TYR A 421 24.31 -4.38 -17.11
CA TYR A 421 25.15 -3.67 -18.06
C TYR A 421 24.49 -2.33 -18.43
N PHE A 422 25.26 -1.24 -18.49
CA PHE A 422 24.73 0.11 -18.76
C PHE A 422 24.96 0.60 -20.19
N GLY A 423 25.85 -0.03 -20.95
CA GLY A 423 26.29 0.37 -22.29
C GLY A 423 27.76 0.80 -22.31
N GLY A 424 28.34 0.93 -23.51
CA GLY A 424 29.70 1.45 -23.69
C GLY A 424 29.81 2.98 -23.61
N ASP A 425 28.78 3.64 -23.09
CA ASP A 425 28.64 5.08 -22.86
C ASP A 425 27.90 5.23 -21.50
N PRO A 426 28.38 6.08 -20.57
CA PRO A 426 29.69 6.72 -20.57
C PRO A 426 30.85 5.72 -20.54
N ALA A 427 32.07 6.16 -20.84
CA ALA A 427 33.26 5.34 -20.66
C ALA A 427 33.92 5.70 -19.32
N LEU A 428 34.45 4.73 -18.57
CA LEU A 428 35.07 5.00 -17.26
C LEU A 428 36.51 5.47 -17.47
N GLY A 429 36.68 6.76 -17.73
CA GLY A 429 37.91 7.35 -18.27
C GLY A 429 39.16 7.06 -17.45
N ASN A 430 40.19 6.52 -18.12
CA ASN A 430 41.50 6.19 -17.54
C ASN A 430 42.26 7.32 -16.80
N GLY A 431 41.80 8.57 -16.86
CA GLY A 431 42.35 9.65 -16.03
C GLY A 431 41.50 10.92 -16.05
N GLY A 432 41.26 11.47 -14.85
CA GLY A 432 40.53 12.72 -14.63
C GLY A 432 39.02 12.58 -14.83
N ASP A 433 38.38 11.63 -14.16
CA ASP A 433 36.99 11.26 -14.38
C ASP A 433 36.26 10.81 -13.08
N LEU A 434 34.93 10.66 -13.12
CA LEU A 434 34.07 10.24 -12.01
C LEU A 434 32.92 9.32 -12.50
N VAL A 435 32.17 8.74 -11.56
CA VAL A 435 30.87 8.11 -11.84
C VAL A 435 29.81 8.83 -11.02
N ALA A 436 28.67 9.13 -11.65
CA ALA A 436 27.43 9.46 -10.97
C ALA A 436 26.33 8.46 -11.36
N ILE A 437 25.44 8.15 -10.43
CA ILE A 437 24.23 7.38 -10.66
C ILE A 437 22.98 8.22 -10.34
N LEU A 438 21.98 8.11 -11.20
CA LEU A 438 20.76 8.92 -11.16
C LEU A 438 19.51 8.05 -11.38
N ASN A 439 18.38 8.53 -10.87
CA ASN A 439 17.06 8.10 -11.31
C ASN A 439 16.47 9.15 -12.28
N ALA A 440 15.17 9.10 -12.57
CA ALA A 440 14.53 10.04 -13.49
C ALA A 440 14.51 11.52 -13.03
N THR A 441 14.76 11.81 -11.75
CA THR A 441 14.63 13.17 -11.17
C THR A 441 15.86 13.70 -10.43
N ASP A 442 16.64 12.81 -9.81
CA ASP A 442 17.67 13.15 -8.82
C ASP A 442 18.98 12.37 -9.04
N ILE A 443 20.09 12.94 -8.56
CA ILE A 443 21.36 12.22 -8.42
C ILE A 443 21.27 11.40 -7.15
N LEU A 444 21.38 10.08 -7.26
CA LEU A 444 21.34 9.17 -6.12
C LEU A 444 22.69 9.15 -5.39
N ASP A 445 23.78 9.20 -6.15
CA ASP A 445 25.16 9.24 -5.65
C ASP A 445 26.13 9.72 -6.75
N ASP A 446 27.19 10.44 -6.37
CA ASP A 446 28.34 10.73 -7.24
C ASP A 446 29.65 10.69 -6.45
N ILE A 447 30.76 10.34 -7.11
CA ILE A 447 32.03 10.09 -6.42
C ILE A 447 33.11 11.13 -6.70
N ALA A 448 34.04 11.24 -5.75
CA ALA A 448 35.26 12.01 -5.92
C ALA A 448 36.03 11.59 -7.21
N PRO A 449 36.33 12.53 -8.13
CA PRO A 449 36.99 12.19 -9.38
C PRO A 449 38.40 11.64 -9.15
N TRP A 450 38.72 10.52 -9.81
CA TRP A 450 40.06 9.94 -9.78
C TRP A 450 41.01 10.67 -10.74
N VAL A 451 42.29 10.77 -10.37
CA VAL A 451 43.28 11.56 -11.13
C VAL A 451 43.85 10.76 -12.31
N ASP A 452 44.35 9.56 -12.05
CA ASP A 452 44.90 8.63 -13.02
C ASP A 452 44.52 7.21 -12.54
N ALA A 453 43.80 6.42 -13.35
CA ALA A 453 43.40 5.07 -12.94
C ALA A 453 44.57 4.09 -13.08
N GLU A 454 44.87 3.29 -12.04
CA GLU A 454 45.93 2.28 -12.09
C GLU A 454 45.50 1.01 -12.83
N ALA A 455 46.28 0.59 -13.82
CA ALA A 455 45.98 -0.58 -14.65
C ALA A 455 45.80 -1.85 -13.81
N GLY A 456 44.62 -2.45 -13.93
CA GLY A 456 44.17 -3.64 -13.21
C GLY A 456 43.80 -3.41 -11.76
N ARG A 457 43.64 -2.18 -11.28
CA ARG A 457 43.32 -1.92 -9.87
C ARG A 457 42.07 -1.07 -9.76
N THR A 458 41.08 -1.58 -9.03
CA THR A 458 39.92 -0.78 -8.70
C THR A 458 40.31 0.42 -7.84
N TRP A 459 39.65 1.54 -8.10
CA TRP A 459 39.52 2.65 -7.16
C TRP A 459 38.40 2.27 -6.18
N ARG A 460 38.68 2.17 -4.89
CA ARG A 460 37.73 1.68 -3.88
C ARG A 460 37.59 2.63 -2.68
N LEU A 461 36.37 2.71 -2.16
CA LEU A 461 36.00 3.46 -0.96
C LEU A 461 36.44 2.71 0.31
N ASP A 462 36.92 3.43 1.33
CA ASP A 462 37.18 2.85 2.65
C ASP A 462 35.86 2.31 3.25
N PRO A 463 35.77 1.02 3.62
CA PRO A 463 34.53 0.44 4.17
C PRO A 463 34.12 1.05 5.52
N LEU A 464 34.96 1.88 6.15
CA LEU A 464 34.61 2.67 7.34
C LEU A 464 33.90 3.99 7.02
N THR A 465 33.77 4.33 5.73
CA THR A 465 33.09 5.54 5.21
C THR A 465 32.14 5.16 4.07
N LEU A 466 31.37 4.08 4.25
CA LEU A 466 30.35 3.60 3.30
C LEU A 466 29.12 4.51 3.38
N ASP A 467 29.18 5.64 2.67
CA ASP A 467 28.24 6.77 2.75
C ASP A 467 28.42 7.69 1.51
N ALA A 468 27.31 8.19 0.96
CA ALA A 468 27.24 8.97 -0.29
C ALA A 468 27.64 10.47 -0.15
N ASP A 469 27.79 11.01 1.06
CA ASP A 469 28.47 12.30 1.26
C ASP A 469 29.99 12.08 1.50
N ALA A 470 30.38 10.89 1.98
CA ALA A 470 31.75 10.57 2.32
C ALA A 470 32.58 10.10 1.12
N ASN A 471 31.98 9.42 0.16
CA ASN A 471 32.62 9.00 -1.10
C ASN A 471 32.92 10.20 -2.05
N ASP A 472 32.30 11.34 -1.82
CA ASP A 472 32.59 12.65 -2.44
C ASP A 472 34.01 13.18 -2.09
N ASN A 473 34.64 12.63 -1.04
CA ASN A 473 35.98 13.00 -0.59
C ASN A 473 37.06 12.00 -1.05
N VAL A 474 37.89 12.42 -2.00
CA VAL A 474 39.03 11.64 -2.55
C VAL A 474 39.99 11.06 -1.50
N ALA A 475 40.04 11.61 -0.29
CA ALA A 475 40.87 11.09 0.81
C ALA A 475 40.33 9.79 1.44
N ASN A 476 39.07 9.43 1.16
CA ASN A 476 38.42 8.19 1.59
C ASN A 476 38.59 7.06 0.57
N TRP A 477 39.28 7.31 -0.55
CA TRP A 477 39.50 6.35 -1.62
C TRP A 477 40.96 5.94 -1.79
N CYS A 478 41.18 4.72 -2.28
CA CYS A 478 42.50 4.20 -2.62
C CYS A 478 42.44 3.07 -3.66
N PHE A 479 43.56 2.76 -4.29
CA PHE A 479 43.64 1.62 -5.20
C PHE A 479 43.67 0.27 -4.46
N SER A 480 43.05 -0.75 -5.05
CA SER A 480 42.93 -2.05 -4.41
C SER A 480 44.23 -2.87 -4.37
N ASP A 481 44.53 -3.48 -3.22
CA ASP A 481 45.63 -4.44 -3.04
C ASP A 481 45.11 -5.89 -2.93
N THR A 482 43.80 -6.12 -2.95
CA THR A 482 43.19 -7.46 -2.85
C THR A 482 43.21 -8.11 -4.24
N PRO A 483 43.99 -9.20 -4.48
CA PRO A 483 44.06 -9.78 -5.82
C PRO A 483 42.74 -10.44 -6.20
N LEU A 484 42.21 -10.14 -7.39
CA LEU A 484 41.12 -10.89 -7.99
C LEU A 484 41.63 -12.29 -8.34
N VAL A 485 41.10 -13.31 -7.68
CA VAL A 485 41.51 -14.71 -7.86
C VAL A 485 40.74 -15.33 -9.02
N ASP A 486 41.03 -14.83 -10.23
CA ASP A 486 40.43 -15.31 -11.47
C ASP A 486 41.41 -16.19 -12.28
N ALA A 487 40.88 -17.06 -13.14
CA ALA A 487 41.63 -17.87 -14.08
C ALA A 487 41.75 -17.22 -15.48
N ASN A 488 40.82 -16.32 -15.82
CA ASN A 488 40.75 -15.61 -17.09
C ASN A 488 41.51 -14.27 -17.05
N VAL A 489 41.58 -13.67 -15.86
CA VAL A 489 42.16 -12.34 -15.60
C VAL A 489 43.30 -12.49 -14.60
N ILE A 490 44.51 -12.01 -14.95
CA ILE A 490 45.72 -12.22 -14.13
C ILE A 490 46.37 -10.88 -13.80
N GLY A 491 46.48 -10.61 -12.50
CA GLY A 491 47.16 -9.42 -12.00
C GLY A 491 46.24 -8.22 -11.79
N GLU A 492 44.94 -8.45 -11.68
CA GLU A 492 43.96 -7.44 -11.28
C GLU A 492 43.60 -7.53 -9.79
N TYR A 493 43.08 -6.43 -9.25
CA TYR A 493 42.83 -6.23 -7.83
C TYR A 493 41.49 -5.52 -7.60
N GLY A 494 40.68 -6.02 -6.67
CA GLY A 494 39.34 -5.56 -6.34
C GLY A 494 38.67 -6.43 -5.27
N THR A 495 37.48 -6.03 -4.84
CA THR A 495 36.67 -6.71 -3.81
C THR A 495 35.20 -6.95 -4.22
N PRO A 496 34.87 -7.24 -5.51
CA PRO A 496 33.51 -7.23 -6.01
C PRO A 496 32.57 -8.22 -5.31
N LEU A 497 31.33 -7.77 -5.15
CA LEU A 497 30.23 -8.40 -4.42
C LEU A 497 30.51 -8.56 -2.90
N ALA A 498 31.36 -7.70 -2.33
CA ALA A 498 31.72 -7.75 -0.92
C ALA A 498 32.26 -6.40 -0.40
N ALA A 499 32.23 -6.23 0.93
CA ALA A 499 32.85 -5.07 1.57
C ALA A 499 34.35 -4.95 1.23
N ASN A 500 34.75 -3.73 0.87
CA ASN A 500 36.13 -3.37 0.50
C ASN A 500 37.18 -3.74 1.56
N GLN A 501 38.45 -3.84 1.13
CA GLN A 501 39.57 -4.00 2.06
C GLN A 501 39.63 -2.83 3.06
N ALA A 502 39.80 -3.14 4.34
CA ALA A 502 39.90 -2.14 5.40
C ALA A 502 41.06 -1.15 5.20
N ALA A 503 40.74 0.13 5.47
CA ALA A 503 41.62 1.27 5.63
C ALA A 503 42.53 1.62 4.44
N CYS A 504 42.23 2.74 3.79
CA CYS A 504 43.18 3.39 2.90
C CYS A 504 44.40 3.87 3.70
N PHE A 505 45.59 3.34 3.41
CA PHE A 505 46.82 3.67 4.13
C PHE A 505 47.27 5.11 3.86
N VAL A 506 46.77 6.05 4.66
CA VAL A 506 47.40 7.37 4.84
C VAL A 506 48.76 7.19 5.51
N GLU A 507 49.84 7.20 4.72
CA GLU A 507 51.20 7.37 5.28
C GLU A 507 51.29 8.74 5.98
N PRO A 508 51.79 8.80 7.24
CA PRO A 508 51.73 9.99 8.09
C PRO A 508 52.83 11.03 7.88
#